data_AF-A0A7W0ZTH4-F1
#
_entry.id   AF-A0A7W0ZTH4-F1
#
_cell.length_a   1.000
_cell.length_b   1.000
_cell.length_c   1.000
_cell.angle_alpha   90.00
_cell.angle_beta   90.00
_cell.angle_gamma   90.00
#
_symmetry.space_group_name_H-M   'P 1'
#
loop_
_entity.id
_entity.type
_entity.pdbx_description
1 polymer ?
#
loop_
_entity_poly.entity_id
_entity_poly.type
_entity_poly.pdbx_seq_one_letter_code
_entity_poly.pdbx_strand_id
1 'polypeptide(L)'
;MEPDAETREDLLDVLGEYVARGGVAPLLAQPVEPGDAAFPEPWAPTPSGVRQLMRRLAWHAGLDREVEIEDRRAGAVPTERKPATRVELLEVRRKSALFALGFIGEDDIAGTLAHEIGVAHAVLHRPDGVDPYRTAEAPVIAVDPAVDLERGSIATVYLGLGVLAANAARQQHSIHERTNFNPMLVTSTGVQIESGYLPVESLVYLVAVQAALRGEKKPPAGLVPTQRRQVAAVLEELDGEKLRDRLGIPRDAVGARRPAVERFKDAQLTADEGVARNAFRWNTSRKGVGTILGTVLGFSVSLIASRGLLPIFTIGGAGVGHMVGRRVRVPRCSACATVNAPGAATCVKCGAVFRGDIEHLSERLDAEERLDDS
;
A
#
# COMPACT_ATOMS: atom_id res chain seq x y z
N MET A 1 2.85 -13.46 -15.92
CA MET A 1 3.79 -13.99 -16.94
C MET A 1 5.09 -14.25 -16.20
N GLU A 2 5.61 -15.47 -16.20
CA GLU A 2 6.85 -15.75 -15.45
C GLU A 2 8.02 -14.90 -16.02
N PRO A 3 8.98 -14.42 -15.19
CA PRO A 3 10.17 -13.74 -15.71
C PRO A 3 10.90 -14.61 -16.74
N ASP A 4 11.54 -13.99 -17.72
CA ASP A 4 12.38 -14.71 -18.68
C ASP A 4 13.67 -15.23 -18.02
N ALA A 5 14.44 -16.04 -18.76
CA ALA A 5 15.62 -16.71 -18.22
C ALA A 5 16.72 -15.72 -17.79
N GLU A 6 16.91 -14.63 -18.54
CA GLU A 6 17.91 -13.59 -18.23
C GLU A 6 17.54 -12.88 -16.93
N THR A 7 16.29 -12.44 -16.80
CA THR A 7 15.77 -11.85 -15.57
C THR A 7 15.91 -12.80 -14.38
N ARG A 8 15.65 -14.11 -14.55
CA ARG A 8 15.83 -15.08 -13.46
C ARG A 8 17.27 -15.18 -13.00
N GLU A 9 18.23 -15.21 -13.92
CA GLU A 9 19.66 -15.25 -13.58
C GLU A 9 20.09 -13.98 -12.84
N ASP A 10 19.67 -12.80 -13.30
CA ASP A 10 19.98 -11.53 -12.63
C ASP A 10 19.42 -11.49 -11.20
N LEU A 11 18.17 -11.93 -11.00
CA LEU A 11 17.54 -12.03 -9.69
C LEU A 11 18.31 -12.99 -8.76
N LEU A 12 18.78 -14.12 -9.29
CA LEU A 12 19.58 -15.10 -8.53
C LEU A 12 20.98 -14.59 -8.23
N ASP A 13 21.60 -13.81 -9.12
CA ASP A 13 22.91 -13.20 -8.88
C ASP A 13 22.85 -12.18 -7.74
N VAL A 14 21.88 -11.28 -7.75
CA VAL A 14 21.68 -10.33 -6.63
C VAL A 14 21.37 -11.07 -5.32
N LEU A 15 20.55 -12.12 -5.37
CA LEU A 15 20.27 -12.94 -4.19
C LEU A 15 21.55 -13.63 -3.66
N GLY A 16 22.38 -14.15 -4.58
CA GLY A 16 23.68 -14.76 -4.28
C GLY A 16 24.65 -13.77 -3.64
N GLU A 17 24.66 -12.51 -4.09
CA GLU A 17 25.45 -11.45 -3.45
C GLU A 17 25.03 -11.21 -1.99
N TYR A 18 23.72 -11.19 -1.71
CA TYR A 18 23.25 -11.06 -0.33
C TYR A 18 23.65 -12.26 0.52
N VAL A 19 23.54 -13.48 -0.01
CA VAL A 19 23.98 -14.70 0.67
C VAL A 19 25.49 -14.67 0.95
N ALA A 20 26.31 -14.25 -0.03
CA ALA A 20 27.76 -14.18 0.10
C ALA A 20 28.19 -13.17 1.19
N ARG A 21 27.45 -12.07 1.36
CA ARG A 21 27.78 -10.99 2.29
C ARG A 21 27.17 -11.18 3.69
N GLY A 22 25.88 -11.51 3.75
CA GLY A 22 25.10 -11.59 4.98
C GLY A 22 24.89 -13.01 5.49
N GLY A 23 25.35 -14.02 4.74
CA GLY A 23 25.18 -15.43 5.07
C GLY A 23 23.83 -16.01 4.64
N VAL A 24 23.67 -17.31 4.87
CA VAL A 24 22.48 -18.06 4.41
C VAL A 24 21.27 -17.94 5.34
N ALA A 25 21.50 -17.52 6.59
CA ALA A 25 20.50 -17.67 7.66
C ALA A 25 19.22 -16.87 7.42
N PRO A 26 19.24 -15.59 6.99
CA PRO A 26 18.02 -14.84 6.72
C PRO A 26 17.18 -15.48 5.60
N LEU A 27 17.84 -15.93 4.52
CA LEU A 27 17.18 -16.50 3.36
C LEU A 27 16.47 -17.82 3.69
N LEU A 28 17.09 -18.65 4.53
CA LEU A 28 16.53 -19.95 4.93
C LEU A 28 15.52 -19.85 6.08
N ALA A 29 15.39 -18.71 6.77
CA ALA A 29 14.42 -18.54 7.82
C ALA A 29 12.97 -18.70 7.30
N GLN A 30 12.05 -19.13 8.17
CA GLN A 30 10.62 -19.16 7.84
C GLN A 30 10.17 -17.77 7.40
N PRO A 31 9.39 -17.61 6.31
CA PRO A 31 8.88 -16.29 5.91
C PRO A 31 7.96 -15.68 6.98
N VAL A 32 7.92 -14.36 7.05
CA VAL A 32 6.98 -13.65 7.93
C VAL A 32 5.59 -13.73 7.32
N GLU A 33 4.67 -14.34 8.06
CA GLU A 33 3.26 -14.43 7.70
C GLU A 33 2.51 -13.18 8.19
N PRO A 34 1.53 -12.64 7.43
CA PRO A 34 0.69 -11.56 7.90
C PRO A 34 -0.24 -12.04 9.03
N GLY A 35 -0.49 -11.17 10.01
CA GLY A 35 -1.44 -11.39 11.09
C GLY A 35 -0.86 -11.14 12.49
N ASP A 36 -1.74 -11.21 13.49
CA ASP A 36 -1.46 -10.81 14.89
C ASP A 36 -0.27 -11.57 15.53
N ALA A 37 -0.02 -12.80 15.08
CA ALA A 37 1.12 -13.59 15.56
C ALA A 37 2.46 -12.97 15.18
N ALA A 38 2.55 -12.32 14.03
CA ALA A 38 3.75 -11.63 13.56
C ALA A 38 3.74 -10.12 13.88
N PHE A 39 2.55 -9.55 14.07
CA PHE A 39 2.31 -8.12 14.28
C PHE A 39 1.34 -7.90 15.47
N PRO A 40 1.77 -8.16 16.71
CA PRO A 40 0.89 -8.03 17.90
C PRO A 40 0.68 -6.58 18.35
N GLU A 41 1.38 -5.63 17.74
CA GLU A 41 1.23 -4.21 18.02
C GLU A 41 -0.14 -3.67 17.58
N PRO A 42 -0.72 -2.72 18.32
CA PRO A 42 -1.93 -2.03 17.87
C PRO A 42 -1.62 -1.26 16.57
N TRP A 43 -2.54 -1.32 15.62
CA TRP A 43 -2.42 -0.61 14.34
C TRP A 43 -3.39 0.56 14.26
N ALA A 44 -2.91 1.70 13.76
CA ALA A 44 -3.73 2.82 13.32
C ALA A 44 -3.07 3.49 12.11
N PRO A 45 -3.85 4.07 11.17
CA PRO A 45 -3.31 4.79 10.01
C PRO A 45 -2.79 6.18 10.40
N THR A 46 -1.82 6.21 11.32
CA THR A 46 -1.15 7.39 11.86
C THR A 46 0.37 7.25 11.70
N PRO A 47 1.16 8.33 11.79
CA PRO A 47 2.61 8.24 11.72
C PRO A 47 3.20 7.32 12.80
N SER A 48 2.62 7.32 14.01
CA SER A 48 3.04 6.42 15.09
C SER A 48 2.75 4.96 14.76
N GLY A 49 1.59 4.66 14.15
CA GLY A 49 1.26 3.32 13.68
C GLY A 49 2.21 2.85 12.58
N VAL A 50 2.50 3.70 11.59
CA VAL A 50 3.50 3.43 10.54
C VAL A 50 4.88 3.14 11.15
N ARG A 51 5.37 4.03 12.03
CA ARG A 51 6.65 3.85 12.72
C ARG A 51 6.72 2.51 13.47
N GLN A 52 5.64 2.17 14.18
CA GLN A 52 5.56 0.93 14.94
C GLN A 52 5.58 -0.31 14.04
N LEU A 53 4.83 -0.28 12.93
CA LEU A 53 4.84 -1.37 11.95
C LEU A 53 6.21 -1.53 11.29
N MET A 54 6.84 -0.43 10.87
CA MET A 54 8.19 -0.44 10.31
C MET A 54 9.24 -0.95 11.32
N ARG A 55 9.14 -0.57 12.61
CA ARG A 55 10.01 -1.10 13.66
C ARG A 55 9.85 -2.62 13.81
N ARG A 56 8.62 -3.14 13.71
CA ARG A 56 8.38 -4.59 13.73
C ARG A 56 8.97 -5.27 12.49
N LEU A 57 8.82 -4.69 11.30
CA LEU A 57 9.41 -5.20 10.07
C LEU A 57 10.95 -5.18 10.11
N ALA A 58 11.55 -4.10 10.62
CA ALA A 58 12.99 -4.00 10.85
C ALA A 58 13.49 -5.09 11.82
N TRP A 59 12.75 -5.34 12.90
CA TRP A 59 13.04 -6.43 13.85
C TRP A 59 12.99 -7.80 13.16
N HIS A 60 11.97 -8.07 12.34
CA HIS A 60 11.88 -9.30 11.56
C HIS A 60 13.05 -9.44 10.56
N ALA A 61 13.46 -8.33 9.95
CA ALA A 61 14.60 -8.30 9.03
C ALA A 61 15.97 -8.40 9.74
N GLY A 62 16.02 -8.29 11.07
CA GLY A 62 17.30 -8.17 11.78
C GLY A 62 18.05 -6.86 11.44
N LEU A 63 17.33 -5.84 10.99
CA LEU A 63 17.90 -4.53 10.68
C LEU A 63 18.18 -3.80 12.00
N ASP A 64 19.45 -3.70 12.37
CA ASP A 64 19.92 -3.03 13.59
C ASP A 64 19.96 -1.50 13.43
N ARG A 65 18.82 -0.89 13.09
CA ARG A 65 18.66 0.56 12.94
C ARG A 65 17.34 0.98 13.58
N GLU A 66 17.36 2.09 14.31
CA GLU A 66 16.13 2.74 14.75
C GLU A 66 15.34 3.26 13.54
N VAL A 67 14.01 3.22 13.63
CA VAL A 67 13.14 3.72 12.56
C VAL A 67 12.69 5.14 12.91
N GLU A 68 13.12 6.10 12.10
CA GLU A 68 12.65 7.48 12.15
C GLU A 68 11.65 7.75 11.02
N ILE A 69 10.52 8.40 11.34
CA ILE A 69 9.51 8.80 10.36
C ILE A 69 9.43 10.32 10.36
N GLU A 70 9.69 10.93 9.21
CA GLU A 70 9.38 12.31 8.90
C GLU A 70 7.98 12.37 8.27
N ASP A 71 7.02 12.95 8.99
CA ASP A 71 5.66 13.11 8.48
C ASP A 71 5.59 14.25 7.46
N ARG A 72 5.64 13.89 6.17
CA ARG A 72 5.50 14.79 5.02
C ARG A 72 4.13 14.66 4.37
N ARG A 73 3.10 14.21 5.12
CA ARG A 73 1.78 13.93 4.54
C ARG A 73 1.10 15.19 4.00
N ALA A 74 1.09 15.36 2.68
CA ALA A 74 0.34 16.42 1.99
C ALA A 74 -1.13 16.04 1.68
N GLY A 75 -1.55 14.81 2.01
CA GLY A 75 -2.86 14.26 1.65
C GLY A 75 -2.83 13.43 0.35
N ALA A 76 -3.94 12.77 0.01
CA ALA A 76 -4.04 11.99 -1.22
C ALA A 76 -4.05 12.91 -2.43
N VAL A 77 -3.43 12.49 -3.54
CA VAL A 77 -3.69 13.14 -4.83
C VAL A 77 -5.18 12.93 -5.16
N PRO A 78 -5.99 13.98 -5.40
CA PRO A 78 -7.45 13.85 -5.53
C PRO A 78 -7.94 12.95 -6.67
N THR A 79 -7.06 12.60 -7.61
CA THR A 79 -7.36 11.80 -8.80
C THR A 79 -7.25 10.30 -8.57
N GLU A 80 -6.60 9.84 -7.49
CA GLU A 80 -6.44 8.42 -7.20
C GLU A 80 -7.70 7.84 -6.55
N ARG A 81 -8.33 6.86 -7.21
CA ARG A 81 -9.57 6.23 -6.73
C ARG A 81 -9.37 5.37 -5.49
N LYS A 82 -8.20 4.73 -5.39
CA LYS A 82 -7.76 4.00 -4.21
C LYS A 82 -6.26 4.29 -3.99
N PRO A 83 -5.94 5.34 -3.23
CA PRO A 83 -4.56 5.79 -3.11
C PRO A 83 -3.74 4.77 -2.30
N ALA A 84 -2.52 4.52 -2.78
CA ALA A 84 -1.57 3.59 -2.15
C ALA A 84 -0.74 4.33 -1.11
N THR A 85 -0.38 3.66 -0.02
CA THR A 85 0.56 4.18 0.98
C THR A 85 1.85 4.59 0.29
N ARG A 86 2.35 5.78 0.62
CA ARG A 86 3.62 6.31 0.11
C ARG A 86 4.55 6.56 1.29
N VAL A 87 5.55 5.69 1.40
CA VAL A 87 6.68 5.84 2.31
C VAL A 87 7.93 5.62 1.49
N GLU A 88 8.92 6.47 1.68
CA GLU A 88 10.19 6.42 0.96
C GLU A 88 11.33 6.49 1.97
N LEU A 89 12.29 5.57 1.87
CA LEU A 89 13.57 5.72 2.56
C LEU A 89 14.32 6.94 2.00
N LEU A 90 14.71 7.87 2.88
CA LEU A 90 15.51 9.03 2.49
C LEU A 90 17.01 8.75 2.61
N GLU A 91 17.40 8.22 3.76
CA GLU A 91 18.80 7.97 4.10
C GLU A 91 18.93 6.94 5.21
N VAL A 92 20.06 6.23 5.22
CA VAL A 92 20.47 5.38 6.33
C VAL A 92 21.63 6.05 7.05
N ARG A 93 21.46 6.24 8.36
CA ARG A 93 22.47 6.74 9.28
C ARG A 93 23.03 5.59 10.08
N ARG A 94 24.12 5.85 10.81
CA ARG A 94 24.77 4.85 11.67
C ARG A 94 23.82 4.17 12.68
N LYS A 95 22.84 4.90 13.22
CA LYS A 95 21.93 4.40 14.27
C LYS A 95 20.47 4.31 13.84
N SER A 96 20.11 4.93 12.72
CA SER A 96 18.73 5.03 12.30
C SER A 96 18.57 5.00 10.79
N ALA A 97 17.39 4.61 10.33
CA ALA A 97 16.94 4.76 8.96
C ALA A 97 15.79 5.79 8.96
N LEU A 98 15.94 6.84 8.16
CA LEU A 98 14.97 7.92 8.07
C LEU A 98 14.05 7.70 6.86
N PHE A 99 12.75 7.65 7.12
CA PHE A 99 11.74 7.50 6.08
C PHE A 99 10.83 8.72 6.03
N ALA A 100 10.47 9.15 4.82
CA ALA A 100 9.42 10.14 4.59
C ALA A 100 8.06 9.44 4.45
N LEU A 101 7.09 9.84 5.25
CA LEU A 101 5.70 9.42 5.09
C LEU A 101 4.93 10.46 4.29
N GLY A 102 4.63 10.17 3.03
CA GLY A 102 3.86 11.05 2.14
C GLY A 102 2.35 10.80 2.21
N PHE A 103 1.92 9.56 2.39
CA PHE A 103 0.49 9.23 2.41
C PHE A 103 0.24 7.85 3.05
N ILE A 104 -0.91 7.66 3.72
CA ILE A 104 -1.36 6.36 4.23
C ILE A 104 -2.64 5.96 3.48
N GLY A 105 -2.56 4.90 2.70
CA GLY A 105 -3.62 4.39 1.85
C GLY A 105 -4.48 3.31 2.47
N GLU A 106 -5.25 2.65 1.61
CA GLU A 106 -6.11 1.49 1.94
C GLU A 106 -5.55 0.18 1.34
N ASP A 107 -4.25 0.16 1.09
CA ASP A 107 -3.45 -0.95 0.55
C ASP A 107 -2.89 -1.87 1.66
N ASP A 108 -2.23 -2.95 1.25
CA ASP A 108 -1.42 -3.81 2.13
C ASP A 108 -0.19 -3.05 2.64
N ILE A 109 -0.39 -2.24 3.67
CA ILE A 109 0.63 -1.38 4.25
C ILE A 109 1.83 -2.17 4.80
N ALA A 110 1.62 -3.37 5.34
CA ALA A 110 2.73 -4.18 5.84
C ALA A 110 3.66 -4.59 4.70
N GLY A 111 3.10 -5.02 3.56
CA GLY A 111 3.88 -5.33 2.38
C GLY A 111 4.50 -4.12 1.70
N THR A 112 3.80 -2.98 1.62
CA THR A 112 4.36 -1.72 1.10
C THR A 112 5.57 -1.27 1.93
N LEU A 113 5.46 -1.28 3.26
CA LEU A 113 6.57 -0.91 4.15
C LEU A 113 7.70 -1.96 4.16
N ALA A 114 7.40 -3.23 3.86
CA ALA A 114 8.42 -4.27 3.75
C ALA A 114 9.40 -3.97 2.61
N HIS A 115 8.92 -3.45 1.48
CA HIS A 115 9.80 -3.00 0.37
C HIS A 115 10.80 -1.95 0.83
N GLU A 116 10.36 -0.94 1.59
CA GLU A 116 11.24 0.12 2.09
C GLU A 116 12.27 -0.39 3.11
N ILE A 117 11.92 -1.39 3.94
CA ILE A 117 12.91 -2.09 4.78
C ILE A 117 13.93 -2.86 3.93
N GLY A 118 13.48 -3.46 2.82
CA GLY A 118 14.35 -4.06 1.82
C GLY A 118 15.33 -3.04 1.21
N VAL A 119 14.85 -1.85 0.81
CA VAL A 119 15.71 -0.78 0.30
C VAL A 119 16.74 -0.36 1.35
N ALA A 120 16.35 -0.22 2.62
CA ALA A 120 17.30 0.10 3.70
C ALA A 120 18.41 -0.96 3.83
N HIS A 121 18.07 -2.24 3.68
CA HIS A 121 19.06 -3.31 3.65
C HIS A 121 19.96 -3.24 2.41
N ALA A 122 19.41 -2.93 1.23
CA ALA A 122 20.16 -2.79 -0.01
C ALA A 122 21.20 -1.66 0.07
N VAL A 123 20.81 -0.50 0.60
CA VAL A 123 21.70 0.65 0.83
C VAL A 123 22.89 0.27 1.72
N LEU A 124 22.67 -0.53 2.76
CA LEU A 124 23.72 -1.00 3.68
C LEU A 124 24.66 -2.06 3.05
N HIS A 125 24.25 -2.71 1.96
CA HIS A 125 24.95 -3.85 1.36
C HIS A 125 25.23 -3.66 -0.13
N ARG A 126 25.45 -2.41 -0.57
CA ARG A 126 25.76 -2.12 -1.98
C ARG A 126 27.00 -2.85 -2.48
N PRO A 127 27.01 -3.29 -3.76
CA PRO A 127 28.10 -4.09 -4.32
C PRO A 127 29.45 -3.35 -4.30
N ASP A 128 29.43 -2.04 -4.54
CA ASP A 128 30.59 -1.13 -4.55
C ASP A 128 31.00 -0.62 -3.16
N GLY A 129 30.25 -0.98 -2.11
CA GLY A 129 30.55 -0.61 -0.73
C GLY A 129 31.93 -1.11 -0.32
N VAL A 130 32.79 -0.18 0.13
CA VAL A 130 34.10 -0.50 0.72
C VAL A 130 33.87 -1.40 1.92
N ASP A 131 34.65 -2.48 2.01
CA ASP A 131 34.59 -3.51 3.06
C ASP A 131 34.18 -2.92 4.43
N PRO A 132 33.02 -3.32 4.99
CA PRO A 132 32.49 -2.74 6.23
C PRO A 132 33.43 -2.94 7.43
N TYR A 133 34.41 -3.84 7.33
CA TYR A 133 35.43 -4.04 8.36
C TYR A 133 36.62 -3.08 8.25
N ARG A 134 36.78 -2.34 7.15
CA ARG A 134 37.95 -1.49 6.87
C ARG A 134 37.67 0.00 6.78
N THR A 135 36.43 0.40 6.55
CA THR A 135 36.03 1.82 6.51
C THR A 135 35.14 2.17 7.69
N ALA A 136 35.43 3.30 8.34
CA ALA A 136 34.49 3.90 9.26
C ALA A 136 33.17 4.11 8.51
N GLU A 137 32.09 3.51 9.01
CA GLU A 137 30.75 3.63 8.43
C GLU A 137 30.45 5.11 8.15
N ALA A 138 30.04 5.41 6.91
CA ALA A 138 29.72 6.77 6.53
C ALA A 138 28.63 7.31 7.47
N PRO A 139 28.71 8.58 7.91
CA PRO A 139 27.76 9.12 8.87
C PRO A 139 26.32 9.10 8.33
N VAL A 140 26.17 9.26 7.02
CA VAL A 140 24.90 9.25 6.28
C VAL A 140 25.15 8.57 4.92
N ILE A 141 24.28 7.63 4.56
CA ILE A 141 24.26 6.95 3.26
C ILE A 141 22.92 7.29 2.60
N ALA A 142 22.97 8.13 1.56
CA ALA A 142 21.79 8.49 0.76
C ALA A 142 21.39 7.32 -0.15
N VAL A 143 20.09 7.18 -0.43
CA VAL A 143 19.58 6.19 -1.39
C VAL A 143 20.03 6.54 -2.82
N ASP A 144 20.50 5.56 -3.58
CA ASP A 144 20.75 5.64 -5.01
C ASP A 144 19.60 4.92 -5.73
N PRO A 145 18.65 5.67 -6.34
CA PRO A 145 17.48 5.07 -6.96
C PRO A 145 17.81 4.09 -8.09
N ALA A 146 18.93 4.27 -8.78
CA ALA A 146 19.32 3.41 -9.90
C ALA A 146 19.89 2.06 -9.46
N VAL A 147 20.29 1.94 -8.19
CA VAL A 147 20.94 0.75 -7.65
C VAL A 147 20.08 0.09 -6.57
N ASP A 148 19.55 0.85 -5.63
CA ASP A 148 19.02 0.29 -4.38
C ASP A 148 17.57 -0.16 -4.46
N LEU A 149 16.76 0.42 -5.33
CA LEU A 149 15.31 0.21 -5.32
C LEU A 149 14.94 -1.22 -5.69
N GLU A 150 15.40 -1.67 -6.85
CA GLU A 150 15.17 -3.03 -7.33
C GLU A 150 15.79 -4.08 -6.38
N ARG A 151 17.06 -3.83 -6.00
CA ARG A 151 17.79 -4.65 -5.03
C ARG A 151 17.06 -4.72 -3.69
N GLY A 152 16.41 -3.63 -3.28
CA GLY A 152 15.59 -3.56 -2.08
C GLY A 152 14.41 -4.51 -2.13
N SER A 153 13.69 -4.56 -3.25
CA SER A 153 12.62 -5.55 -3.44
C SER A 153 13.15 -7.00 -3.38
N ILE A 154 14.33 -7.29 -3.96
CA ILE A 154 14.98 -8.61 -3.84
C ILE A 154 15.36 -8.91 -2.39
N ALA A 155 15.90 -7.93 -1.67
CA ALA A 155 16.30 -8.04 -0.27
C ALA A 155 15.12 -8.41 0.63
N THR A 156 13.89 -8.00 0.32
CA THR A 156 12.72 -8.43 1.11
C THR A 156 12.59 -9.94 1.18
N VAL A 157 12.89 -10.68 0.11
CA VAL A 157 12.84 -12.14 0.07
C VAL A 157 14.00 -12.73 0.87
N TYR A 158 15.21 -12.19 0.69
CA TYR A 158 16.39 -12.56 1.49
C TYR A 158 16.14 -12.41 3.00
N LEU A 159 15.46 -11.34 3.42
CA LEU A 159 15.14 -11.06 4.82
C LEU A 159 13.93 -11.86 5.35
N GLY A 160 13.28 -12.64 4.48
CA GLY A 160 12.06 -13.40 4.75
C GLY A 160 10.80 -12.55 4.91
N LEU A 161 10.80 -11.30 4.43
CA LEU A 161 9.63 -10.43 4.27
C LEU A 161 8.91 -10.64 2.91
N GLY A 162 9.43 -11.53 2.05
CA GLY A 162 8.97 -11.73 0.68
C GLY A 162 7.48 -12.05 0.52
N VAL A 163 6.85 -12.74 1.47
CA VAL A 163 5.40 -13.01 1.44
C VAL A 163 4.59 -11.71 1.53
N LEU A 164 4.98 -10.80 2.43
CA LEU A 164 4.33 -9.50 2.58
C LEU A 164 4.55 -8.65 1.33
N ALA A 165 5.80 -8.58 0.87
CA ALA A 165 6.19 -7.83 -0.31
C ALA A 165 5.44 -8.30 -1.58
N ALA A 166 5.34 -9.61 -1.81
CA ALA A 166 4.63 -10.18 -2.95
C ALA A 166 3.11 -9.95 -2.91
N ASN A 167 2.50 -9.98 -1.71
CA ASN A 167 1.09 -9.64 -1.54
C ASN A 167 0.81 -8.16 -1.88
N ALA A 168 1.69 -7.24 -1.47
CA ALA A 168 1.56 -5.83 -1.77
C ALA A 168 1.90 -5.46 -3.22
N ALA A 169 2.78 -6.22 -3.88
CA ALA A 169 3.26 -5.94 -5.24
C ALA A 169 2.16 -5.82 -6.29
N ARG A 170 1.03 -6.52 -6.09
CA ARG A 170 -0.14 -6.37 -6.96
C ARG A 170 -1.42 -6.66 -6.20
N GLN A 171 -2.21 -5.61 -5.99
CA GLN A 171 -3.49 -5.67 -5.31
C GLN A 171 -4.62 -5.31 -6.28
N GLN A 172 -5.57 -6.22 -6.45
CA GLN A 172 -6.73 -6.01 -7.30
C GLN A 172 -7.95 -5.72 -6.43
N HIS A 173 -8.58 -4.57 -6.65
CA HIS A 173 -9.79 -4.17 -5.95
C HIS A 173 -10.93 -3.97 -6.93
N SER A 174 -12.09 -4.57 -6.64
CA SER A 174 -13.33 -4.28 -7.33
C SER A 174 -14.07 -3.16 -6.59
N ILE A 175 -14.06 -1.96 -7.17
CA ILE A 175 -14.84 -0.85 -6.63
C ILE A 175 -16.22 -0.90 -7.28
N HIS A 176 -17.24 -1.03 -6.44
CA HIS A 176 -18.63 -0.98 -6.87
C HIS A 176 -19.04 0.49 -6.94
N GLU A 177 -18.79 1.13 -8.09
CA GLU A 177 -19.26 2.49 -8.31
C GLU A 177 -20.75 2.43 -8.65
N ARG A 178 -21.58 3.06 -7.79
CA ARG A 178 -22.91 3.46 -8.22
C ARG A 178 -22.73 4.52 -9.28
N THR A 179 -22.90 4.15 -10.55
CA THR A 179 -22.89 5.15 -11.62
C THR A 179 -23.96 6.18 -11.32
N ASN A 180 -23.58 7.46 -11.36
CA ASN A 180 -24.50 8.55 -11.08
C ASN A 180 -25.74 8.48 -11.99
N PHE A 181 -25.65 7.90 -13.18
CA PHE A 181 -26.78 7.82 -14.11
C PHE A 181 -27.80 6.72 -13.81
N ASN A 182 -27.42 5.60 -13.17
CA ASN A 182 -28.34 4.51 -12.86
C ASN A 182 -27.84 3.65 -11.68
N PRO A 183 -28.54 3.60 -10.53
CA PRO A 183 -28.09 2.92 -9.32
C PRO A 183 -28.33 1.41 -9.40
N MET A 184 -29.06 0.94 -10.42
CA MET A 184 -29.15 -0.47 -10.79
C MET A 184 -27.97 -0.92 -11.66
N LEU A 185 -27.25 0.02 -12.30
CA LEU A 185 -25.99 -0.25 -12.98
C LEU A 185 -24.84 -0.01 -12.00
N VAL A 186 -24.49 -1.07 -11.28
CA VAL A 186 -23.23 -1.13 -10.54
C VAL A 186 -22.15 -1.52 -11.54
N THR A 187 -21.34 -0.56 -11.96
CA THR A 187 -20.13 -0.88 -12.73
C THR A 187 -19.05 -1.27 -11.73
N SER A 188 -18.61 -2.52 -11.80
CA SER A 188 -17.39 -2.95 -11.11
C SER A 188 -16.20 -2.43 -11.92
N THR A 189 -15.53 -1.39 -11.40
CA THR A 189 -14.25 -0.95 -11.96
C THR A 189 -13.13 -1.62 -11.17
N GLY A 190 -12.28 -2.38 -11.87
CA GLY A 190 -11.05 -2.92 -11.30
C GLY A 190 -10.03 -1.80 -11.11
N VAL A 191 -9.54 -1.62 -9.88
CA VAL A 191 -8.40 -0.77 -9.57
C VAL A 191 -7.24 -1.67 -9.17
N GLN A 192 -6.08 -1.44 -9.77
CA GLN A 192 -4.84 -2.13 -9.45
C GLN A 192 -3.92 -1.18 -8.70
N ILE A 193 -3.42 -1.62 -7.55
CA ILE A 193 -2.37 -0.95 -6.78
C ILE A 193 -1.12 -1.82 -6.87
N GLU A 194 0.02 -1.20 -7.12
CA GLU A 194 1.33 -1.85 -7.16
C GLU A 194 2.24 -1.18 -6.13
N SER A 195 3.08 -1.98 -5.48
CA SER A 195 4.06 -1.54 -4.49
C SER A 195 5.40 -2.22 -4.74
N GLY A 196 6.49 -1.54 -4.41
CA GLY A 196 7.85 -2.03 -4.65
C GLY A 196 8.36 -1.72 -6.05
N TYR A 197 9.54 -2.24 -6.35
CA TYR A 197 10.35 -1.84 -7.52
C TYR A 197 10.63 -3.00 -8.48
N LEU A 198 9.95 -4.15 -8.26
CA LEU A 198 10.01 -5.32 -9.12
C LEU A 198 8.61 -5.69 -9.63
N PRO A 199 8.50 -6.24 -10.85
CA PRO A 199 7.28 -6.91 -11.29
C PRO A 199 6.86 -8.01 -10.30
N VAL A 200 5.55 -8.18 -10.11
CA VAL A 200 5.00 -9.19 -9.17
C VAL A 200 5.51 -10.60 -9.49
N GLU A 201 5.74 -10.91 -10.76
CA GLU A 201 6.20 -12.22 -11.18
C GLU A 201 7.65 -12.51 -10.78
N SER A 202 8.51 -11.48 -10.72
CA SER A 202 9.87 -11.59 -10.19
C SER A 202 9.88 -11.88 -8.68
N LEU A 203 9.00 -11.22 -7.92
CA LEU A 203 8.85 -11.48 -6.49
C LEU A 203 8.26 -12.87 -6.20
N VAL A 204 7.25 -13.28 -6.97
CA VAL A 204 6.69 -14.63 -6.90
C VAL A 204 7.76 -15.68 -7.18
N TYR A 205 8.58 -15.47 -8.21
CA TYR A 205 9.70 -16.35 -8.54
C TYR A 205 10.68 -16.46 -7.37
N LEU A 206 11.12 -15.33 -6.81
CA LEU A 206 12.05 -15.31 -5.67
C LEU A 206 11.45 -15.97 -4.41
N VAL A 207 10.17 -15.77 -4.11
CA VAL A 207 9.49 -16.45 -3.00
C VAL A 207 9.44 -17.97 -3.23
N ALA A 208 9.21 -18.41 -4.46
CA ALA A 208 9.28 -19.83 -4.82
C ALA A 208 10.71 -20.38 -4.67
N VAL A 209 11.73 -19.64 -5.11
CA VAL A 209 13.16 -19.97 -4.89
C VAL A 209 13.44 -20.14 -3.40
N GLN A 210 12.99 -19.20 -2.56
CA GLN A 210 13.18 -19.29 -1.12
C GLN A 210 12.53 -20.56 -0.52
N ALA A 211 11.32 -20.90 -0.95
CA ALA A 211 10.63 -22.13 -0.52
C ALA A 211 11.35 -23.40 -0.99
N ALA A 212 11.81 -23.42 -2.25
CA ALA A 212 12.58 -24.53 -2.83
C ALA A 212 13.89 -24.76 -2.08
N LEU A 213 14.62 -23.69 -1.74
CA LEU A 213 15.84 -23.74 -0.94
C LEU A 213 15.59 -24.37 0.44
N ARG A 214 14.44 -24.09 1.07
CA ARG A 214 14.04 -24.71 2.35
C ARG A 214 13.51 -26.15 2.20
N GLY A 215 13.44 -26.69 0.98
CA GLY A 215 12.93 -28.04 0.71
C GLY A 215 11.40 -28.15 0.80
N GLU A 216 10.69 -27.02 0.76
CA GLU A 216 9.24 -27.01 0.85
C GLU A 216 8.59 -27.46 -0.46
N LYS A 217 7.42 -28.09 -0.34
CA LYS A 217 6.61 -28.58 -1.47
C LYS A 217 5.29 -27.83 -1.65
N LYS A 218 5.07 -26.82 -0.81
CA LYS A 218 3.87 -25.99 -0.84
C LYS A 218 4.30 -24.52 -0.77
N PRO A 219 3.54 -23.60 -1.38
CA PRO A 219 3.76 -22.19 -1.19
C PRO A 219 3.77 -21.82 0.30
N PRO A 220 4.58 -20.84 0.72
CA PRO A 220 4.53 -20.30 2.06
C PRO A 220 3.11 -19.88 2.46
N ALA A 221 2.78 -20.06 3.74
CA ALA A 221 1.54 -19.54 4.29
C ALA A 221 1.52 -17.99 4.22
N GLY A 222 0.33 -17.40 4.34
CA GLY A 222 0.17 -15.94 4.29
C GLY A 222 0.03 -15.33 2.88
N LEU A 223 0.41 -16.04 1.82
CA LEU A 223 0.20 -15.55 0.45
C LEU A 223 -1.30 -15.45 0.12
N VAL A 224 -1.71 -14.35 -0.52
CA VAL A 224 -3.07 -14.19 -1.05
C VAL A 224 -3.33 -15.19 -2.21
N PRO A 225 -4.58 -15.55 -2.54
CA PRO A 225 -4.88 -16.67 -3.43
C PRO A 225 -4.23 -16.60 -4.82
N THR A 226 -4.12 -15.40 -5.41
CA THR A 226 -3.53 -15.23 -6.75
C THR A 226 -2.03 -15.51 -6.71
N GLN A 227 -1.28 -14.82 -5.85
CA GLN A 227 0.15 -15.01 -5.64
C GLN A 227 0.46 -16.45 -5.20
N ARG A 228 -0.34 -17.03 -4.31
CA ARG A 228 -0.18 -18.43 -3.86
C ARG A 228 -0.21 -19.43 -5.02
N ARG A 229 -1.14 -19.27 -5.98
CA ARG A 229 -1.20 -20.14 -7.17
C ARG A 229 0.01 -19.96 -8.06
N GLN A 230 0.48 -18.72 -8.25
CA GLN A 230 1.65 -18.46 -9.07
C GLN A 230 2.93 -19.02 -8.43
N VAL A 231 3.12 -18.84 -7.11
CA VAL A 231 4.23 -19.44 -6.37
C VAL A 231 4.17 -20.96 -6.44
N ALA A 232 2.99 -21.57 -6.33
CA ALA A 232 2.84 -23.03 -6.46
C ALA A 232 3.32 -23.53 -7.82
N ALA A 233 2.88 -22.88 -8.90
CA ALA A 233 3.26 -23.26 -10.27
C ALA A 233 4.77 -23.17 -10.48
N VAL A 234 5.40 -22.07 -10.06
CA VAL A 234 6.87 -21.92 -10.18
C VAL A 234 7.60 -22.93 -9.30
N LEU A 235 7.15 -23.14 -8.06
CA LEU A 235 7.80 -24.04 -7.10
C LEU A 235 7.83 -25.50 -7.59
N GLU A 236 6.84 -25.94 -8.38
CA GLU A 236 6.80 -27.28 -8.96
C GLU A 236 7.95 -27.53 -9.96
N GLU A 237 8.48 -26.49 -10.59
CA GLU A 237 9.53 -26.58 -11.60
C GLU A 237 10.95 -26.40 -11.04
N LEU A 238 11.07 -25.91 -9.80
CA LEU A 238 12.37 -25.60 -9.19
C LEU A 238 13.05 -26.83 -8.57
N ASP A 239 14.35 -26.94 -8.82
CA ASP A 239 15.23 -27.92 -8.19
C ASP A 239 16.03 -27.24 -7.07
N GLY A 240 15.61 -27.46 -5.81
CA GLY A 240 16.20 -26.85 -4.63
C GLY A 240 17.69 -27.18 -4.44
N GLU A 241 18.15 -28.37 -4.86
CA GLU A 241 19.57 -28.74 -4.74
C GLU A 241 20.44 -27.95 -5.72
N LYS A 242 19.99 -27.82 -6.98
CA LYS A 242 20.68 -26.98 -7.98
C LYS A 242 20.70 -25.51 -7.58
N LEU A 243 19.60 -25.00 -7.02
CA LEU A 243 19.54 -23.64 -6.51
C LEU A 243 20.50 -23.41 -5.33
N ARG A 244 20.62 -24.39 -4.41
CA ARG A 244 21.61 -24.33 -3.33
C ARG A 244 23.03 -24.29 -3.86
N ASP A 245 23.35 -25.19 -4.79
CA ASP A 245 24.67 -25.23 -5.43
C ASP A 245 24.98 -23.91 -6.16
N ARG A 246 23.99 -23.32 -6.88
CA ARG A 246 24.11 -22.02 -7.57
C ARG A 246 24.37 -20.84 -6.63
N LEU A 247 23.72 -20.82 -5.46
CA LEU A 247 23.83 -19.75 -4.48
C LEU A 247 24.96 -19.98 -3.46
N GLY A 248 25.73 -21.06 -3.58
CA GLY A 248 26.79 -21.41 -2.63
C GLY A 248 26.29 -21.79 -1.24
N ILE A 249 25.05 -22.29 -1.13
CA ILE A 249 24.42 -22.65 0.14
C ILE A 249 24.77 -24.11 0.49
N PRO A 250 25.39 -24.39 1.65
CA PRO A 250 25.69 -25.77 2.06
C PRO A 250 24.43 -26.65 2.11
N ARG A 251 24.55 -27.92 1.73
CA ARG A 251 23.42 -28.87 1.70
C ARG A 251 22.83 -29.16 3.08
N ASP A 252 23.67 -29.11 4.10
CA ASP A 252 23.32 -29.27 5.52
C ASP A 252 22.87 -27.96 6.19
N ALA A 253 22.89 -26.82 5.47
CA ALA A 253 22.39 -25.57 6.00
C ALA A 253 20.86 -25.64 6.21
N VAL A 254 20.45 -25.48 7.46
CA VAL A 254 19.04 -25.46 7.87
C VAL A 254 18.66 -24.05 8.33
N GLY A 255 17.47 -23.61 7.94
CA GLY A 255 16.90 -22.35 8.41
C GLY A 255 16.59 -22.38 9.90
N ALA A 256 16.99 -21.34 10.62
CA ALA A 256 16.57 -21.17 12.00
C ALA A 256 15.06 -20.86 12.06
N ARG A 257 14.40 -21.38 13.10
CA ARG A 257 13.05 -20.93 13.44
C ARG A 257 13.12 -19.47 13.86
N ARG A 258 12.19 -18.64 13.36
CA ARG A 258 12.10 -17.25 13.80
C ARG A 258 11.83 -17.19 15.31
N PRO A 259 12.43 -16.23 16.03
CA PRO A 259 12.11 -16.00 17.43
C PRO A 259 10.62 -15.74 17.61
N ALA A 260 10.08 -16.15 18.76
CA ALA A 260 8.70 -15.81 19.12
C ALA A 260 8.56 -14.28 19.21
N VAL A 261 7.46 -13.75 18.67
CA VAL A 261 7.20 -12.31 18.66
C VAL A 261 6.56 -11.92 19.98
N GLU A 262 7.24 -11.08 20.75
CA GLU A 262 6.67 -10.39 21.90
C GLU A 262 6.33 -8.96 21.54
N ARG A 263 5.19 -8.47 22.02
CA ARG A 263 4.78 -7.07 21.83
C ARG A 263 5.82 -6.13 22.45
N PHE A 264 6.17 -5.06 21.76
CA PHE A 264 7.09 -4.07 22.32
C PHE A 264 6.49 -3.43 23.59
N LYS A 265 7.28 -3.27 24.66
CA LYS A 265 6.79 -2.72 25.93
C LYS A 265 6.38 -1.25 25.82
N ASP A 266 7.04 -0.53 24.93
CA ASP A 266 6.79 0.86 24.58
C ASP A 266 5.84 1.01 23.38
N ALA A 267 5.12 -0.07 23.02
CA ALA A 267 4.11 -0.08 21.96
C ALA A 267 2.90 0.80 22.30
N GLN A 268 3.00 2.09 22.03
CA GLN A 268 1.92 3.05 22.24
C GLN A 268 1.61 3.79 20.94
N LEU A 269 0.33 3.77 20.57
CA LEU A 269 -0.18 4.70 19.56
C LEU A 269 -0.31 6.05 20.25
N THR A 270 0.43 7.03 19.77
CA THR A 270 0.10 8.42 20.08
C THR A 270 -1.19 8.75 19.33
N ALA A 271 -2.07 9.54 19.94
CA ALA A 271 -3.11 10.19 19.15
C ALA A 271 -2.40 10.89 17.98
N ASP A 272 -2.98 10.81 16.77
CA ASP A 272 -2.52 11.67 15.69
C ASP A 272 -2.78 13.09 16.21
N GLU A 273 -1.73 13.74 16.75
CA GLU A 273 -1.67 15.20 16.87
C GLU A 273 -1.63 15.70 15.43
N GLY A 274 -2.75 15.49 14.73
CA GLY A 274 -2.84 15.73 13.32
C GLY A 274 -2.42 17.17 13.14
N VAL A 275 -1.38 17.39 12.34
CA VAL A 275 -1.12 18.72 11.77
C VAL A 275 -2.50 19.23 11.35
N ALA A 276 -3.01 20.28 11.99
CA ALA A 276 -4.41 20.65 11.85
C ALA A 276 -4.67 20.94 10.38
N ARG A 277 -5.23 19.95 9.66
CA ARG A 277 -5.32 20.04 8.20
C ARG A 277 -6.46 20.98 7.89
N ASN A 278 -6.14 22.04 7.17
CA ASN A 278 -7.17 22.89 6.60
C ASN A 278 -7.83 22.13 5.44
N ALA A 279 -9.15 22.22 5.34
CA ALA A 279 -9.90 21.74 4.20
C ALA A 279 -10.98 22.74 3.84
N PHE A 280 -11.57 22.56 2.67
CA PHE A 280 -12.69 23.34 2.19
C PHE A 280 -13.86 22.41 1.89
N ARG A 281 -15.06 22.96 2.02
CA ARG A 281 -16.29 22.29 1.63
C ARG A 281 -16.50 22.53 0.15
N TRP A 282 -16.36 21.47 -0.64
CA TRP A 282 -16.64 21.51 -2.07
C TRP A 282 -18.03 20.93 -2.36
N ASN A 283 -18.89 21.75 -2.93
CA ASN A 283 -20.30 21.41 -3.13
C ASN A 283 -20.55 20.67 -4.45
N THR A 284 -20.70 19.36 -4.38
CA THR A 284 -21.00 18.53 -5.55
C THR A 284 -22.51 18.39 -5.77
N SER A 285 -22.97 18.51 -7.02
CA SER A 285 -24.39 18.33 -7.38
C SER A 285 -24.76 16.85 -7.49
N ARG A 286 -25.86 16.41 -6.87
CA ARG A 286 -26.41 15.05 -7.01
C ARG A 286 -27.32 14.91 -8.24
N LYS A 287 -26.85 15.34 -9.42
CA LYS A 287 -27.59 15.22 -10.70
C LYS A 287 -28.09 13.79 -10.93
N GLY A 288 -27.27 12.82 -10.54
CA GLY A 288 -27.57 11.40 -10.67
C GLY A 288 -28.69 10.89 -9.77
N VAL A 289 -28.52 11.08 -8.45
CA VAL A 289 -29.46 10.57 -7.43
C VAL A 289 -30.87 11.13 -7.60
N GLY A 290 -30.99 12.41 -7.96
CA GLY A 290 -32.29 13.05 -8.16
C GLY A 290 -33.09 12.40 -9.28
N THR A 291 -32.45 12.12 -10.42
CA THR A 291 -33.10 11.52 -11.60
C THR A 291 -33.78 10.20 -11.24
N ILE A 292 -33.13 9.38 -10.42
CA ILE A 292 -33.61 8.05 -10.01
C ILE A 292 -34.82 8.11 -9.11
N LEU A 293 -34.74 8.92 -8.04
CA LEU A 293 -35.86 9.07 -7.11
C LEU A 293 -37.10 9.55 -7.87
N GLY A 294 -36.87 10.47 -8.82
CA GLY A 294 -37.85 10.94 -9.78
C GLY A 294 -38.44 9.82 -10.64
N THR A 295 -37.61 8.95 -11.24
CA THR A 295 -38.07 7.83 -12.07
C THR A 295 -38.86 6.80 -11.27
N VAL A 296 -38.42 6.46 -10.05
CA VAL A 296 -39.11 5.50 -9.16
C VAL A 296 -40.47 6.05 -8.74
N LEU A 297 -40.54 7.31 -8.33
CA LEU A 297 -41.80 7.97 -7.98
C LEU A 297 -42.72 8.08 -9.21
N GLY A 298 -42.18 8.47 -10.36
CA GLY A 298 -42.92 8.54 -11.63
C GLY A 298 -43.47 7.18 -12.06
N PHE A 299 -42.69 6.11 -11.91
CA PHE A 299 -43.11 4.74 -12.18
C PHE A 299 -44.22 4.29 -11.21
N SER A 300 -44.08 4.61 -9.92
CA SER A 300 -45.08 4.29 -8.89
C SER A 300 -46.43 4.94 -9.19
N VAL A 301 -46.43 6.22 -9.57
CA VAL A 301 -47.64 6.96 -9.98
C VAL A 301 -48.24 6.38 -11.27
N SER A 302 -47.39 5.95 -12.20
CA SER A 302 -47.82 5.35 -13.46
C SER A 302 -48.48 3.98 -13.35
N LEU A 303 -48.22 3.24 -12.27
CA LEU A 303 -48.91 1.97 -11.99
C LEU A 303 -50.36 2.18 -11.52
N ILE A 304 -50.67 3.37 -10.99
CA ILE A 304 -52.00 3.74 -10.49
C ILE A 304 -52.82 4.43 -11.59
N ALA A 305 -52.16 5.21 -12.46
CA ALA A 305 -52.80 5.83 -13.62
C ALA A 305 -52.90 4.84 -14.80
N SER A 306 -54.00 4.90 -15.55
CA SER A 306 -54.29 4.02 -16.70
C SER A 306 -53.09 3.71 -17.62
N ARG A 307 -53.00 2.46 -18.12
CA ARG A 307 -51.90 1.89 -18.94
C ARG A 307 -51.35 2.73 -20.10
N GLY A 308 -52.08 3.74 -20.58
CA GLY A 308 -51.66 4.62 -21.68
C GLY A 308 -50.73 5.79 -21.30
N LEU A 309 -50.58 6.13 -20.01
CA LEU A 309 -49.81 7.32 -19.57
C LEU A 309 -48.42 6.99 -19.00
N LEU A 310 -48.01 5.74 -19.06
CA LEU A 310 -46.77 5.22 -18.46
C LEU A 310 -45.48 5.96 -18.86
N PRO A 311 -45.24 6.29 -20.15
CA PRO A 311 -44.00 7.00 -20.54
C PRO A 311 -43.97 8.47 -20.08
N ILE A 312 -45.13 9.13 -19.93
CA ILE A 312 -45.17 10.56 -19.55
C ILE A 312 -44.80 10.75 -18.09
N PHE A 313 -45.33 9.92 -17.18
CA PHE A 313 -45.03 10.03 -15.75
C PHE A 313 -43.61 9.58 -15.40
N THR A 314 -43.06 8.60 -16.11
CA THR A 314 -41.68 8.15 -15.91
C THR A 314 -40.67 9.19 -16.39
N ILE A 315 -40.85 9.74 -17.59
CA ILE A 315 -39.99 10.82 -18.13
C ILE A 315 -40.16 12.11 -17.30
N GLY A 316 -41.39 12.48 -16.95
CA GLY A 316 -41.69 13.65 -16.14
C GLY A 316 -41.10 13.53 -14.73
N GLY A 317 -41.25 12.37 -14.08
CA GLY A 317 -40.64 12.07 -12.79
C GLY A 317 -39.12 12.17 -12.85
N ALA A 318 -38.48 11.54 -13.85
CA ALA A 318 -37.03 11.63 -14.06
C ALA A 318 -36.56 13.08 -14.26
N GLY A 319 -37.30 13.89 -15.02
CA GLY A 319 -37.00 15.29 -15.27
C GLY A 319 -37.09 16.16 -14.01
N VAL A 320 -38.18 16.02 -13.23
CA VAL A 320 -38.34 16.72 -11.94
C VAL A 320 -37.26 16.29 -10.96
N GLY A 321 -36.99 14.98 -10.88
CA GLY A 321 -35.92 14.42 -10.07
C GLY A 321 -34.56 14.98 -10.44
N HIS A 322 -34.24 15.05 -11.73
CA HIS A 322 -33.00 15.65 -12.22
C HIS A 322 -32.89 17.14 -11.83
N MET A 323 -33.98 17.89 -11.96
CA MET A 323 -34.02 19.32 -11.63
C MET A 323 -33.82 19.56 -10.13
N VAL A 324 -34.46 18.74 -9.28
CA VAL A 324 -34.28 18.78 -7.82
C VAL A 324 -32.86 18.33 -7.45
N GLY A 325 -32.34 17.27 -8.06
CA GLY A 325 -30.97 16.78 -7.84
C GLY A 325 -29.87 17.78 -8.23
N ARG A 326 -30.14 18.67 -9.20
CA ARG A 326 -29.25 19.81 -9.52
C ARG A 326 -29.21 20.86 -8.41
N ARG A 327 -30.29 21.03 -7.66
CA ARG A 327 -30.39 22.01 -6.56
C ARG A 327 -29.80 21.48 -5.25
N VAL A 328 -29.86 20.17 -5.01
CA VAL A 328 -29.26 19.56 -3.82
C VAL A 328 -27.74 19.46 -4.00
N ARG A 329 -27.03 20.43 -3.41
CA ARG A 329 -25.58 20.42 -3.24
C ARG A 329 -25.22 19.64 -1.98
N VAL A 330 -24.24 18.75 -2.09
CA VAL A 330 -23.74 17.98 -0.94
C VAL A 330 -22.29 18.39 -0.70
N PRO A 331 -21.98 18.92 0.49
CA PRO A 331 -20.62 19.35 0.81
C PRO A 331 -19.74 18.12 0.99
N ARG A 332 -18.63 18.11 0.26
CA ARG A 332 -17.56 17.12 0.40
C ARG A 332 -16.31 17.79 0.94
N CYS A 333 -15.52 17.03 1.68
CA CYS A 333 -14.22 17.49 2.13
C CYS A 333 -13.25 17.58 0.94
N SER A 334 -12.60 18.71 0.73
CA SER A 334 -11.58 18.87 -0.32
C SER A 334 -10.37 17.96 -0.11
N ALA A 335 -10.06 17.57 1.13
CA ALA A 335 -8.89 16.75 1.46
C ALA A 335 -9.11 15.23 1.29
N CYS A 336 -10.33 14.72 1.52
CA CYS A 336 -10.59 13.27 1.48
C CYS A 336 -11.89 12.87 0.75
N ALA A 337 -12.54 13.82 0.07
CA ALA A 337 -13.80 13.66 -0.67
C ALA A 337 -15.02 13.13 0.12
N THR A 338 -14.88 12.93 1.44
CA THR A 338 -15.96 12.42 2.29
C THR A 338 -17.12 13.40 2.31
N VAL A 339 -18.35 12.89 2.23
CA VAL A 339 -19.58 13.67 2.39
C VAL A 339 -19.73 14.06 3.86
N ASN A 340 -19.93 15.35 4.12
CA ASN A 340 -20.13 15.86 5.47
C ASN A 340 -21.53 16.46 5.62
N ALA A 341 -21.95 16.69 6.87
CA ALA A 341 -23.17 17.45 7.13
C ALA A 341 -23.01 18.91 6.67
N PRO A 342 -24.08 19.57 6.19
CA PRO A 342 -24.07 21.01 5.96
C PRO A 342 -23.62 21.76 7.22
N GLY A 343 -22.66 22.68 7.08
CA GLY A 343 -22.14 23.49 8.20
C GLY A 343 -21.21 22.77 9.17
N ALA A 344 -20.77 21.53 8.88
CA ALA A 344 -19.75 20.86 9.68
C ALA A 344 -18.48 21.73 9.76
N ALA A 345 -17.93 21.89 10.97
CA ALA A 345 -16.68 22.60 11.21
C ALA A 345 -15.44 21.72 10.94
N THR A 346 -15.60 20.40 11.04
CA THR A 346 -14.55 19.42 10.80
C THR A 346 -15.05 18.27 9.94
N CYS A 347 -14.14 17.61 9.22
CA CYS A 347 -14.47 16.43 8.45
C CYS A 347 -14.58 15.18 9.32
N VAL A 348 -15.69 14.44 9.21
CA VAL A 348 -15.94 13.22 10.00
C VAL A 348 -14.99 12.06 9.70
N LYS A 349 -14.33 12.02 8.53
CA LYS A 349 -13.37 10.96 8.16
C LYS A 349 -11.92 11.32 8.50
N CYS A 350 -11.46 12.50 8.09
CA CYS A 350 -10.05 12.87 8.19
C CYS A 350 -9.74 13.90 9.28
N GLY A 351 -10.73 14.40 10.01
CA GLY A 351 -10.54 15.39 11.07
C GLY A 351 -10.21 16.81 10.61
N ALA A 352 -9.99 17.04 9.30
CA ALA A 352 -9.61 18.35 8.76
C ALA A 352 -10.63 19.45 9.13
N VAL A 353 -10.13 20.63 9.48
CA VAL A 353 -10.93 21.81 9.84
C VAL A 353 -11.37 22.53 8.57
N PHE A 354 -12.67 22.77 8.42
CA PHE A 354 -13.20 23.48 7.28
C PHE A 354 -12.99 24.98 7.40
N ARG A 355 -12.13 25.53 6.54
CA ARG A 355 -11.78 26.95 6.50
C ARG A 355 -12.66 27.79 5.57
N GLY A 356 -13.47 27.13 4.75
CA GLY A 356 -14.42 27.80 3.87
C GLY A 356 -15.15 26.83 2.95
N ASP A 357 -15.87 27.40 1.99
CA ASP A 357 -16.50 26.69 0.89
C ASP A 357 -15.78 27.06 -0.42
N ILE A 358 -15.60 26.07 -1.32
CA ILE A 358 -15.07 26.28 -2.69
C ILE A 358 -16.08 25.73 -3.71
N GLU A 359 -16.10 26.30 -4.91
CA GLU A 359 -17.03 25.86 -5.97
C GLU A 359 -16.48 24.68 -6.75
N HIS A 360 -15.15 24.65 -6.95
CA HIS A 360 -14.44 23.62 -7.69
C HIS A 360 -13.25 23.09 -6.90
N LEU A 361 -12.98 21.78 -7.01
CA LEU A 361 -11.83 21.18 -6.31
C LEU A 361 -10.48 21.75 -6.77
N SER A 362 -10.41 22.25 -8.01
CA SER A 362 -9.24 22.94 -8.56
C SER A 362 -8.91 24.24 -7.82
N GLU A 363 -9.89 24.90 -7.18
CA GLU A 363 -9.68 26.13 -6.40
C GLU A 363 -9.06 25.87 -5.03
N ARG A 364 -8.79 24.61 -4.68
CA ARG A 364 -8.25 24.24 -3.37
C ARG A 364 -6.92 24.92 -3.10
N LEU A 365 -5.99 24.92 -4.06
CA LEU A 365 -4.65 25.50 -3.86
C LEU A 365 -4.74 27.02 -3.65
N ASP A 366 -5.47 27.73 -4.53
CA ASP A 366 -5.72 29.17 -4.40
C ASP A 366 -6.43 29.54 -3.08
N ALA A 367 -7.23 28.63 -2.52
CA ALA A 367 -7.87 28.81 -1.23
C ALA A 367 -6.93 28.56 -0.06
N GLU A 368 -5.99 27.61 -0.19
CA GLU A 368 -4.93 27.35 0.78
C GLU A 368 -3.95 28.54 0.84
N GLU A 369 -3.49 29.06 -0.31
CA GLU A 369 -2.60 30.23 -0.38
C GLU A 369 -3.19 31.46 0.31
N ARG A 370 -4.50 31.71 0.14
CA ARG A 370 -5.20 32.82 0.81
C ARG A 370 -5.25 32.72 2.35
N LEU A 371 -5.08 31.53 2.92
CA LEU A 371 -5.01 31.35 4.37
C LEU A 371 -3.61 31.62 4.91
N ASP A 372 -2.57 31.40 4.10
CA ASP A 372 -1.18 31.65 4.49
C ASP A 372 -0.85 33.15 4.48
N ASP A 373 -1.57 33.93 3.66
CA ASP A 373 -1.46 35.39 3.57
C ASP A 373 -2.21 36.16 4.69
N SER A 374 -3.01 35.49 5.52
CA SER A 374 -3.87 36.08 6.57
C SER A 374 -3.36 35.83 7.98
#